data_AF-M7AN76-F1
#
_entry.id   AF-M7AN76-F1
#
_cell.length_a   1.000
_cell.length_b   1.000
_cell.length_c   1.000
_cell.angle_alpha   90.00
_cell.angle_beta   90.00
_cell.angle_gamma   90.00
#
_symmetry.space_group_name_H-M   'P 1'
#
loop_
_entity.id
_entity.type
_entity.pdbx_description
1 polymer ?
#
loop_
_entity_poly.entity_id
_entity_poly.type
_entity_poly.pdbx_seq_one_letter_code
_entity_poly.pdbx_strand_id
1 'polypeptide(L)'
;MYFDKHVLKPATEGKQRLKLAQFDYGKKCSEIAKLTEGMSGREISQLAVAWQAAAYASEDGVLTEAMIDARVADALQQHEQKMEWLKAEGTDPNKEAGKSQRLPLPVGTAV
;
A
#
# COMPACT_ATOMS: atom_id res chain seq x y z
N MET A 1 26.26 -7.75 -15.18
CA MET A 1 26.16 -7.24 -13.79
C MET A 1 24.70 -7.08 -13.41
N TYR A 2 24.37 -7.20 -12.12
CA TYR A 2 22.99 -7.12 -11.59
C TYR A 2 22.33 -5.77 -11.94
N PHE A 3 23.12 -4.69 -11.90
CA PHE A 3 22.70 -3.33 -12.23
C PHE A 3 22.17 -3.20 -13.66
N ASP A 4 22.91 -3.68 -14.68
CA ASP A 4 22.44 -3.68 -16.07
C ASP A 4 21.12 -4.44 -16.25
N LYS A 5 20.98 -5.59 -15.58
CA LYS A 5 19.85 -6.49 -15.79
C LYS A 5 18.58 -6.03 -15.06
N HIS A 6 18.72 -5.48 -13.85
CA HIS A 6 17.60 -5.18 -12.95
C HIS A 6 17.35 -3.67 -12.75
N VAL A 7 18.27 -2.79 -13.16
CA VAL A 7 18.12 -1.33 -13.01
C VAL A 7 18.17 -0.64 -14.36
N LEU A 8 19.20 -0.89 -15.16
CA LEU A 8 19.39 -0.20 -16.43
C LEU A 8 18.32 -0.60 -17.45
N LYS A 9 18.19 -1.91 -17.74
CA LYS A 9 17.21 -2.42 -18.72
C LYS A 9 15.76 -2.02 -18.42
N PRO A 10 15.23 -2.19 -17.19
CA PRO A 10 13.87 -1.76 -16.88
C PRO A 10 13.65 -0.24 -17.04
N ALA A 11 14.65 0.57 -16.69
CA ALA A 11 14.59 2.03 -16.81
C ALA A 11 14.69 2.51 -18.26
N THR A 12 15.49 1.87 -19.11
CA THR A 12 15.64 2.23 -20.53
C THR A 12 14.56 1.65 -21.44
N GLU A 13 13.97 0.50 -21.13
CA GLU A 13 12.95 -0.15 -21.99
C GLU A 13 11.51 0.33 -21.72
N GLY A 14 11.28 1.16 -20.69
CA GLY A 14 9.95 1.70 -20.37
C GLY A 14 8.87 0.65 -20.06
N LYS A 15 9.28 -0.61 -19.79
CA LYS A 15 8.40 -1.79 -19.72
C LYS A 15 7.75 -2.03 -18.36
N GLN A 16 8.16 -1.33 -17.30
CA GLN A 16 7.50 -1.42 -16.00
C GLN A 16 6.21 -0.59 -15.96
N ARG A 17 5.26 -0.93 -16.81
CA ARG A 17 3.85 -0.59 -16.57
C ARG A 17 3.33 -1.58 -15.54
N LEU A 18 2.78 -1.08 -14.44
CA LEU A 18 1.98 -1.84 -13.49
C LEU A 18 0.97 -2.69 -14.27
N LYS A 19 1.08 -4.01 -14.18
CA LYS A 19 0.13 -4.94 -14.78
C LYS A 19 -0.78 -5.48 -13.70
N LEU A 20 -2.02 -5.77 -14.06
CA LEU A 20 -2.93 -6.49 -13.19
C LEU A 20 -3.02 -7.93 -13.67
N ALA A 21 -2.98 -8.89 -12.75
CA ALA A 21 -3.27 -10.29 -13.07
C ALA A 21 -4.73 -10.43 -13.49
N GLN A 22 -5.06 -11.42 -14.31
CA GLN A 22 -6.43 -11.60 -14.79
C GLN A 22 -7.30 -12.23 -13.69
N PHE A 23 -8.14 -11.42 -13.04
CA PHE A 23 -9.13 -11.86 -12.05
C PHE A 23 -10.34 -10.90 -12.03
N ASP A 24 -11.39 -11.28 -11.33
CA ASP A 24 -12.62 -10.48 -11.25
C ASP A 24 -12.48 -9.33 -10.25
N TYR A 25 -12.02 -8.18 -10.74
CA TYR A 25 -11.79 -6.99 -9.91
C TYR A 25 -13.08 -6.45 -9.28
N GLY A 26 -14.21 -6.52 -9.98
CA GLY A 26 -15.48 -6.00 -9.48
C GLY A 26 -15.93 -6.78 -8.24
N LYS A 27 -15.84 -8.11 -8.32
CA LYS A 27 -16.09 -8.98 -7.17
C LYS A 27 -15.07 -8.74 -6.05
N LYS A 28 -13.78 -8.63 -6.39
CA LYS A 28 -12.73 -8.47 -5.38
C LYS A 28 -12.81 -7.13 -4.64
N CYS A 29 -13.03 -6.03 -5.34
CA CYS A 29 -13.24 -4.71 -4.73
C CYS A 29 -14.47 -4.70 -3.81
N SER A 30 -15.53 -5.42 -4.17
CA SER A 30 -16.74 -5.52 -3.34
C SER A 30 -16.49 -6.33 -2.06
N GLU A 31 -15.66 -7.36 -2.12
CA GLU A 31 -15.24 -8.13 -0.95
C GLU A 31 -14.34 -7.30 -0.02
N ILE A 32 -13.36 -6.61 -0.59
CA ILE A 32 -12.45 -5.72 0.16
C ILE A 32 -13.22 -4.58 0.82
N ALA A 33 -14.18 -3.98 0.11
CA ALA A 33 -14.99 -2.90 0.68
C ALA A 33 -15.72 -3.32 1.96
N LYS A 34 -16.20 -4.57 2.01
CA LYS A 34 -16.83 -5.14 3.22
C LYS A 34 -15.80 -5.41 4.32
N LEU A 35 -14.61 -5.88 3.96
CA LEU A 35 -13.53 -6.13 4.93
C LEU A 35 -13.01 -4.82 5.54
N THR A 36 -12.85 -3.77 4.74
CA THR A 36 -12.34 -2.47 5.18
C THR A 36 -13.43 -1.54 5.72
N GLU A 37 -14.64 -2.05 5.96
CA GLU A 37 -15.72 -1.26 6.54
C GLU A 37 -15.33 -0.80 7.96
N GLY A 38 -15.44 0.50 8.23
CA GLY A 38 -14.99 1.11 9.49
C GLY A 38 -13.57 1.70 9.46
N MET A 39 -12.78 1.41 8.42
CA MET A 39 -11.53 2.13 8.17
C MET A 39 -11.78 3.57 7.72
N SER A 40 -10.88 4.48 8.09
CA SER A 40 -10.92 5.85 7.59
C SER A 40 -10.56 5.91 6.10
N GLY A 41 -11.07 6.92 5.38
CA GLY A 41 -10.71 7.15 3.97
C GLY A 41 -9.19 7.29 3.73
N ARG A 42 -8.44 7.68 4.77
CA ARG A 42 -6.98 7.74 4.74
C ARG A 42 -6.34 6.35 4.77
N GLU A 43 -6.86 5.43 5.59
CA GLU A 43 -6.41 4.02 5.61
C GLU A 43 -6.71 3.33 4.27
N ILE A 44 -7.89 3.59 3.70
CA ILE A 44 -8.25 3.08 2.37
C ILE A 44 -7.30 3.62 1.29
N SER A 45 -6.92 4.90 1.36
CA SER A 45 -5.94 5.49 0.44
C SER A 45 -4.56 4.86 0.59
N GLN A 46 -4.14 4.56 1.82
CA GLN A 46 -2.85 3.92 2.11
C GLN A 46 -2.82 2.48 1.61
N LEU A 47 -3.94 1.75 1.71
CA LEU A 47 -4.09 0.40 1.15
C LEU A 47 -3.90 0.41 -0.38
N ALA A 48 -4.45 1.40 -1.08
CA ALA A 48 -4.25 1.54 -2.53
C ALA A 48 -2.76 1.75 -2.90
N VAL A 49 -2.05 2.59 -2.15
CA VAL A 49 -0.60 2.80 -2.33
C VAL A 49 0.18 1.52 -2.04
N ALA A 50 -0.23 0.76 -1.02
CA ALA A 50 0.40 -0.51 -0.68
C ALA A 50 0.27 -1.55 -1.80
N TRP A 51 -0.87 -1.60 -2.51
CA TRP A 51 -1.04 -2.45 -3.69
C TRP A 51 -0.10 -2.04 -4.83
N GLN A 52 0.02 -0.73 -5.10
CA GLN A 52 0.97 -0.25 -6.12
C GLN A 52 2.40 -0.63 -5.77
N ALA A 53 2.82 -0.39 -4.52
CA ALA A 53 4.16 -0.74 -4.05
C ALA A 53 4.41 -2.25 -4.13
N ALA A 54 3.41 -3.08 -3.79
CA ALA A 54 3.52 -4.53 -3.89
C ALA A 54 3.77 -4.97 -5.34
N ALA A 55 3.01 -4.43 -6.27
CA ALA A 55 3.15 -4.76 -7.69
C ALA A 55 4.47 -4.25 -8.29
N TYR A 56 4.95 -3.07 -7.90
CA TYR A 56 6.29 -2.61 -8.30
C TYR A 56 7.42 -3.46 -7.73
N ALA A 57 7.24 -4.00 -6.51
CA ALA A 57 8.19 -4.91 -5.89
C ALA A 57 8.12 -6.34 -6.45
N SER A 58 7.09 -6.65 -7.25
CA SER A 58 6.95 -7.94 -7.93
C SER A 58 7.94 -8.04 -9.09
N GLU A 59 8.51 -9.22 -9.28
CA GLU A 59 9.50 -9.48 -10.34
C GLU A 59 8.93 -9.20 -11.74
N ASP A 60 7.65 -9.52 -11.95
CA ASP A 60 6.94 -9.30 -13.21
C ASP A 60 6.23 -7.93 -13.30
N GLY A 61 6.23 -7.14 -12.23
CA GLY A 61 5.47 -5.90 -12.15
C GLY A 61 3.94 -6.11 -12.13
N VAL A 62 3.49 -7.32 -11.78
CA VAL A 62 2.07 -7.73 -11.82
C VAL A 62 1.46 -7.73 -10.41
N LEU A 63 0.34 -7.03 -10.24
CA LEU A 63 -0.50 -7.13 -9.06
C LEU A 63 -1.40 -8.36 -9.16
N THR A 64 -1.21 -9.33 -8.27
CA THR A 64 -2.04 -10.54 -8.19
C THR A 64 -3.09 -10.42 -7.11
N GLU A 65 -4.13 -11.27 -7.18
CA GLU A 65 -5.17 -11.35 -6.14
C GLU A 65 -4.56 -11.65 -4.77
N ALA A 66 -3.63 -12.61 -4.69
CA ALA A 66 -2.94 -12.97 -3.45
C ALA A 66 -2.16 -11.79 -2.84
N MET A 67 -1.58 -10.92 -3.68
CA MET A 67 -0.89 -9.71 -3.20
C MET A 67 -1.88 -8.69 -2.65
N ILE A 68 -3.05 -8.55 -3.27
CA ILE A 68 -4.12 -7.70 -2.77
C ILE A 68 -4.59 -8.22 -1.42
N ASP A 69 -4.88 -9.51 -1.31
CA ASP A 69 -5.33 -10.15 -0.07
C ASP A 69 -4.32 -9.97 1.08
N ALA A 70 -3.03 -10.20 0.80
CA ALA A 70 -1.99 -9.99 1.78
C ALA A 70 -1.95 -8.55 2.30
N ARG A 71 -2.14 -7.55 1.42
CA ARG A 71 -2.17 -6.14 1.83
C ARG A 71 -3.44 -5.76 2.57
N VAL A 72 -4.58 -6.37 2.24
CA VAL A 72 -5.85 -6.15 2.96
C VAL A 72 -5.74 -6.72 4.37
N ALA A 73 -5.18 -7.93 4.54
CA ALA A 73 -4.94 -8.53 5.84
C ALA A 73 -4.00 -7.69 6.71
N ASP A 74 -2.91 -7.16 6.13
CA ASP A 74 -1.99 -6.25 6.83
C ASP A 74 -2.70 -4.97 7.28
N ALA A 75 -3.53 -4.37 6.42
CA ALA A 75 -4.30 -3.18 6.77
C ALA A 75 -5.34 -3.43 7.86
N LEU A 76 -5.99 -4.61 7.89
CA LEU A 76 -6.89 -5.01 8.97
C LEU A 76 -6.13 -5.10 10.29
N GLN A 77 -5.00 -5.80 10.30
CA GLN A 77 -4.19 -5.94 11.51
C GLN A 77 -3.67 -4.57 12.01
N GLN A 78 -3.23 -3.69 11.11
CA GLN A 78 -2.83 -2.33 11.44
C GLN A 78 -3.98 -1.53 12.05
N HIS A 79 -5.18 -1.66 11.48
CA HIS A 79 -6.38 -1.00 11.98
C HIS A 79 -6.75 -1.49 13.38
N GLU A 80 -6.79 -2.81 13.61
CA GLU A 80 -7.08 -3.42 14.91
C GLU A 80 -6.07 -2.97 15.97
N GLN A 81 -4.77 -3.05 15.68
CA GLN A 81 -3.72 -2.61 16.59
C GLN A 81 -3.86 -1.13 16.97
N LYS A 82 -4.12 -0.29 15.97
CA LYS A 82 -4.37 1.14 16.20
C LYS A 82 -5.60 1.36 17.08
N MET A 83 -6.68 0.62 16.87
CA MET A 83 -7.89 0.72 17.69
C MET A 83 -7.65 0.25 19.13
N GLU A 84 -6.89 -0.82 19.32
CA GLU A 84 -6.49 -1.29 20.65
C GLU A 84 -5.64 -0.24 21.39
N TRP A 85 -4.67 0.39 20.72
CA TRP A 85 -3.86 1.47 21.29
C TRP A 85 -4.71 2.69 21.67
N LEU A 86 -5.62 3.12 20.80
CA LEU A 86 -6.52 4.25 21.09
C LEU A 86 -7.45 3.97 22.27
N LYS A 87 -7.94 2.73 22.38
CA LYS A 87 -8.75 2.29 23.52
C LYS A 87 -7.94 2.28 24.83
N ALA A 88 -6.65 1.95 24.77
CA ALA A 88 -5.75 1.98 25.92
C ALA A 88 -5.39 3.42 26.35
N GLU A 89 -5.26 4.36 25.41
CA GLU A 89 -4.92 5.76 25.66
C GLU A 89 -6.12 6.70 25.88
N GLY A 90 -7.36 6.19 25.78
CA GLY A 90 -8.58 7.00 25.96
C GLY A 90 -8.72 8.15 24.95
N THR A 91 -8.03 8.08 23.81
CA THR A 91 -7.99 9.12 22.79
C THR A 91 -9.00 8.83 21.69
N ASP A 92 -9.81 9.83 21.33
CA ASP A 92 -10.80 9.72 20.27
C ASP A 92 -10.17 9.41 18.90
N PRO A 93 -10.65 8.37 18.18
CA PRO A 93 -10.10 7.95 16.88
C PRO A 93 -10.22 9.02 15.78
N ASN A 94 -11.07 10.04 15.98
CA ASN A 94 -11.29 11.12 15.03
C ASN A 94 -10.23 12.24 15.09
N LYS A 95 -9.41 12.30 16.16
CA LYS A 95 -8.47 13.43 16.39
C LYS A 95 -7.07 13.21 15.79
N GLU A 96 -6.68 11.95 15.60
CA GLU A 96 -5.34 11.56 15.14
C GLU A 96 -5.17 11.59 13.61
N ALA A 97 -6.25 11.62 12.84
CA ALA A 97 -6.23 11.62 11.37
C ALA A 97 -5.43 12.81 10.75
N GLY A 98 -5.22 13.88 11.52
CA GLY A 98 -4.49 15.09 11.12
C GLY A 98 -2.97 15.09 11.38
N LYS A 99 -2.41 14.20 12.20
CA LYS A 99 -0.95 14.16 12.43
C LYS A 99 -0.31 13.11 11.53
N SER A 100 -0.22 13.44 10.25
CA SER A 100 0.73 12.79 9.37
C SER A 100 2.14 13.02 9.91
N GLN A 101 2.76 11.95 10.41
CA GLN A 101 4.20 11.82 10.57
C GLN A 101 4.86 12.20 9.23
N ARG A 102 5.27 13.46 9.10
CA ARG A 102 6.16 13.89 8.02
C ARG A 102 7.48 13.17 8.28
N LEU A 103 7.72 12.10 7.54
CA LEU A 103 9.07 11.59 7.35
C LEU A 103 9.91 12.75 6.76
N PRO A 104 11.02 13.15 7.41
CA PRO A 104 11.89 14.15 6.81
C PRO A 104 12.51 13.53 5.55
N LEU A 105 12.17 14.09 4.40
CA LEU A 105 12.89 13.82 3.15
C LEU A 105 14.34 14.27 3.36
N PRO A 106 15.35 13.45 3.04
CA PRO A 106 16.74 13.89 3.12
C PRO A 106 16.91 15.04 2.11
N VAL A 107 17.26 16.23 2.63
CA VAL A 107 17.71 17.36 1.82
C VAL A 107 18.94 16.89 1.05
N GLY A 108 18.78 16.76 -0.27
CA GLY A 108 19.90 16.53 -1.17
C GLY A 108 20.85 17.71 -1.07
N THR A 109 22.08 17.43 -0.65
CA THR A 109 23.20 18.36 -0.78
C THR A 109 23.47 18.55 -2.27
N ALA A 110 23.13 19.73 -2.79
CA ALA A 110 23.58 20.19 -4.09
C ALA A 110 24.83 21.06 -3.88
N VAL A 111 25.95 20.54 -4.38
CA VAL A 111 27.21 21.17 -4.84
C VAL A 111 27.70 22.45 -4.16
#